data_AF-A0A0Q9QAE6-F1
#
_entry.id   AF-A0A0Q9QAE6-F1
#
_cell.length_a   1.000
_cell.length_b   1.000
_cell.length_c   1.000
_cell.angle_alpha   90.00
_cell.angle_beta   90.00
_cell.angle_gamma   90.00
#
_symmetry.space_group_name_H-M   'P 1'
#
loop_
_entity.id
_entity.type
_entity.pdbx_description
1 polymer ?
#
loop_
_entity_poly.entity_id
_entity_poly.type
_entity_poly.pdbx_seq_one_letter_code
_entity_poly.pdbx_strand_id
1 'polypeptide(L)'
;MLTLFSGRHFMHVRRALALTLTVPLLLAGCSDDPAPEPKMPDPTPSSSAPSPTESETAEAESPEEFVRRWVEVSNEMQRTGDVDAYLKISGECRPCKQVARQVASAFEAGGYVKTKGWTVRSITDRSGGGKPIYDVRVDSAPTELKASKSGKPSRLPGGDLTYRFRLNREAPWQLMQLTQVPS
;
A
#
# COMPACT_ATOMS: atom_id res chain seq x y z
N MET A 1 57.91 -13.61 -9.81
CA MET A 1 57.31 -14.07 -8.54
C MET A 1 55.80 -13.99 -8.71
N LEU A 2 55.05 -15.02 -9.18
CA LEU A 2 54.62 -16.27 -8.50
C LEU A 2 54.10 -15.95 -7.09
N THR A 3 52.83 -16.14 -6.70
CA THR A 3 51.81 -17.19 -6.98
C THR A 3 50.38 -16.61 -6.81
N LEU A 4 49.39 -16.84 -7.68
CA LEU A 4 48.47 -18.00 -7.78
C LEU A 4 47.87 -18.48 -6.43
N PHE A 5 46.60 -18.11 -6.18
CA PHE A 5 45.68 -18.96 -5.42
C PHE A 5 44.41 -19.21 -6.24
N SER A 6 44.36 -20.43 -6.76
CA SER A 6 43.22 -21.10 -7.39
C SER A 6 42.40 -21.77 -6.29
N GLY A 7 41.07 -21.82 -6.43
CA GLY A 7 40.21 -22.52 -5.47
C GLY A 7 38.72 -22.50 -5.80
N ARG A 8 38.33 -23.15 -6.90
CA ARG A 8 36.94 -23.55 -7.20
C ARG A 8 36.47 -24.62 -6.22
N HIS A 9 35.29 -24.46 -5.61
CA HIS A 9 34.43 -25.61 -5.31
C HIS A 9 32.98 -25.31 -5.69
N PHE A 10 32.61 -25.86 -6.84
CA PHE A 10 31.23 -26.16 -7.21
C PHE A 10 30.63 -27.12 -6.16
N MET A 11 29.47 -26.78 -5.62
CA MET A 11 28.50 -27.78 -5.18
C MET A 11 27.12 -27.39 -5.71
N HIS A 12 26.85 -27.87 -6.93
CA HIS A 12 25.49 -28.11 -7.38
C HIS A 12 24.94 -29.31 -6.61
N VAL A 13 23.93 -29.09 -5.77
CA VAL A 13 23.11 -30.19 -5.26
C VAL A 13 21.73 -30.07 -5.89
N ARG A 14 21.57 -30.82 -6.98
CA ARG A 14 20.28 -31.21 -7.56
C ARG A 14 19.67 -32.33 -6.70
N ARG A 15 18.43 -32.16 -6.23
CA ARG A 15 17.47 -33.23 -5.87
C ARG A 15 16.06 -32.64 -6.06
N ALA A 16 15.34 -32.89 -7.15
CA ALA A 16 14.61 -34.10 -7.57
C ALA A 16 13.19 -34.24 -6.96
N LEU A 17 12.18 -33.91 -7.79
CA LEU A 17 10.86 -34.52 -8.08
C LEU A 17 10.08 -35.37 -7.04
N ALA A 18 8.79 -35.02 -6.87
CA ALA A 18 7.57 -35.88 -6.84
C ALA A 18 6.35 -34.93 -6.64
N LEU A 19 5.32 -34.75 -7.47
CA LEU A 19 4.41 -35.59 -8.28
C LEU A 19 3.47 -36.49 -7.44
N THR A 20 2.22 -36.06 -7.25
CA THR A 20 1.00 -36.83 -6.91
C THR A 20 -0.22 -35.89 -7.00
N LEU A 21 -1.02 -35.94 -8.08
CA LEU A 21 -2.26 -36.73 -8.31
C LEU A 21 -3.55 -36.17 -7.65
N THR A 22 -4.34 -35.46 -8.49
CA THR A 22 -5.80 -35.58 -8.73
C THR A 22 -6.76 -36.04 -7.61
N VAL A 23 -7.78 -35.21 -7.35
CA VAL A 23 -9.09 -35.66 -6.83
C VAL A 23 -10.21 -35.08 -7.73
N PRO A 24 -11.19 -35.91 -8.18
CA PRO A 24 -12.19 -35.56 -9.19
C PRO A 24 -13.49 -34.94 -8.64
N LEU A 25 -14.23 -34.36 -9.59
CA LEU A 25 -15.61 -33.88 -9.60
C LEU A 25 -16.62 -34.71 -8.77
N LEU A 26 -17.56 -34.00 -8.13
CA LEU A 26 -18.97 -34.43 -8.03
C LEU A 26 -19.90 -33.25 -8.34
N LEU A 27 -20.64 -33.37 -9.45
CA LEU A 27 -21.86 -32.62 -9.75
C LEU A 27 -23.07 -33.35 -9.15
N ALA A 28 -23.95 -32.64 -8.45
CA ALA A 28 -25.38 -32.92 -8.27
C ALA A 28 -25.96 -31.78 -7.38
N GLY A 29 -27.08 -31.13 -7.66
CA GLY A 29 -28.09 -31.37 -8.68
C GLY A 29 -28.97 -30.14 -8.92
N CYS A 30 -29.59 -30.14 -10.10
CA CYS A 30 -30.73 -29.32 -10.44
C CYS A 30 -31.96 -29.77 -9.64
N SER A 31 -32.85 -28.86 -9.27
CA SER A 31 -34.26 -29.03 -9.62
C SER A 31 -34.94 -27.68 -9.75
N ASP A 32 -35.66 -27.60 -10.85
CA ASP A 32 -36.35 -26.48 -11.47
C ASP A 32 -37.78 -26.31 -10.95
N ASP A 33 -38.46 -25.26 -11.45
CA ASP A 33 -39.92 -25.08 -11.57
C ASP A 33 -40.76 -24.51 -10.37
N PRO A 34 -41.90 -23.82 -10.60
CA PRO A 34 -42.17 -22.70 -11.51
C PRO A 34 -42.80 -21.48 -10.80
N ALA A 35 -42.84 -20.35 -11.52
CA ALA A 35 -43.52 -19.12 -11.15
C ALA A 35 -45.07 -19.23 -11.17
N PRO A 36 -45.76 -18.41 -10.35
CA PRO A 36 -47.08 -17.90 -10.71
C PRO A 36 -47.03 -16.38 -10.95
N GLU A 37 -47.28 -15.97 -12.19
CA GLU A 37 -47.69 -14.60 -12.55
C GLU A 37 -49.11 -14.33 -12.03
N PRO A 38 -49.38 -13.12 -11.52
CA PRO A 38 -50.70 -12.55 -11.72
C PRO A 38 -50.67 -11.08 -12.17
N LYS A 39 -51.15 -10.89 -13.40
CA LYS A 39 -52.05 -9.83 -13.91
C LYS A 39 -51.81 -8.38 -13.47
N MET A 40 -51.31 -7.62 -14.45
CA MET A 40 -51.41 -6.17 -14.59
C MET A 40 -52.84 -5.64 -14.42
N PRO A 41 -53.00 -4.43 -13.86
CA PRO A 41 -54.00 -3.47 -14.31
C PRO A 41 -53.39 -2.42 -15.27
N ASP A 42 -54.19 -2.11 -16.31
CA ASP A 42 -53.97 -1.20 -17.45
C ASP A 42 -53.87 0.31 -17.07
N PRO A 43 -53.45 1.18 -18.02
CA PRO A 43 -52.60 2.35 -17.79
C PRO A 43 -53.36 3.68 -17.66
N THR A 44 -52.73 4.69 -17.02
CA THR A 44 -52.86 6.13 -17.36
C THR A 44 -51.74 6.95 -16.68
N PRO A 45 -51.43 8.20 -17.10
CA PRO A 45 -50.13 8.53 -17.66
C PRO A 45 -49.34 9.54 -16.82
N SER A 46 -48.02 9.40 -16.82
CA SER A 46 -47.05 10.51 -16.90
C SER A 46 -45.68 9.89 -16.93
N SER A 47 -45.19 9.63 -18.14
CA SER A 47 -43.77 9.42 -18.38
C SER A 47 -43.07 10.76 -18.17
N SER A 48 -42.84 11.11 -16.90
CA SER A 48 -41.66 11.91 -16.58
C SER A 48 -40.51 10.93 -16.68
N ALA A 49 -39.88 10.90 -17.85
CA ALA A 49 -38.60 10.23 -18.02
C ALA A 49 -37.71 10.64 -16.83
N PRO A 50 -37.11 9.71 -16.07
CA PRO A 50 -36.03 10.10 -15.19
C PRO A 50 -34.99 10.74 -16.11
N SER A 51 -34.80 12.05 -15.94
CA SER A 51 -33.64 12.74 -16.47
C SER A 51 -32.45 11.87 -16.13
N PRO A 52 -31.55 11.56 -17.09
CA PRO A 52 -30.39 10.75 -16.79
C PRO A 52 -29.73 11.39 -15.58
N THR A 53 -29.70 10.66 -14.47
CA THR A 53 -28.83 10.96 -13.34
C THR A 53 -27.47 11.18 -13.97
N GLU A 54 -26.99 12.43 -13.94
CA GLU A 54 -25.62 12.75 -14.26
C GLU A 54 -24.80 11.68 -13.55
N SER A 55 -24.10 10.84 -14.33
CA SER A 55 -23.15 9.90 -13.77
C SER A 55 -22.29 10.69 -12.80
N GLU A 56 -22.48 10.45 -11.49
CA GLU A 56 -21.64 11.01 -10.44
C GLU A 56 -20.22 10.62 -10.80
N THR A 57 -19.51 11.55 -11.42
CA THR A 57 -18.09 11.38 -11.70
C THR A 57 -17.47 11.39 -10.33
N ALA A 58 -17.01 10.22 -9.87
CA ALA A 58 -16.41 10.06 -8.55
C ALA A 58 -15.48 11.26 -8.30
N GLU A 59 -15.76 12.03 -7.25
CA GLU A 59 -14.94 13.20 -6.93
C GLU A 59 -13.48 12.76 -6.82
N ALA A 60 -12.60 13.51 -7.49
CA ALA A 60 -11.18 13.26 -7.38
C ALA A 60 -10.76 13.50 -5.92
N GLU A 61 -10.04 12.54 -5.34
CA GLU A 61 -9.48 12.63 -3.99
C GLU A 61 -8.74 13.98 -3.81
N SER A 62 -8.93 14.63 -2.67
CA SER A 62 -8.18 15.84 -2.32
C SER A 62 -6.72 15.52 -1.93
N PRO A 63 -5.79 16.48 -2.03
CA PRO A 63 -4.41 16.29 -1.56
C PRO A 63 -4.30 15.86 -0.09
N GLU A 64 -5.15 16.41 0.78
CA GLU A 64 -5.16 16.11 2.21
C GLU A 64 -5.69 14.71 2.51
N GLU A 65 -6.66 14.22 1.74
CA GLU A 65 -7.10 12.83 1.78
C GLU A 65 -5.99 11.89 1.29
N PHE A 66 -5.33 12.24 0.19
CA PHE A 66 -4.17 11.50 -0.31
C PHE A 66 -3.08 11.37 0.75
N VAL A 67 -2.72 12.46 1.45
CA VAL A 67 -1.69 12.45 2.51
C VAL A 67 -2.07 11.48 3.63
N ARG A 68 -3.34 11.47 4.06
CA ARG A 68 -3.83 10.55 5.10
C ARG A 68 -3.75 9.11 4.62
N ARG A 69 -4.26 8.82 3.42
CA ARG A 69 -4.21 7.49 2.82
C ARG A 69 -2.77 7.01 2.60
N TRP A 70 -1.86 7.91 2.23
CA TRP A 70 -0.44 7.57 2.11
C TRP A 70 0.16 7.13 3.45
N VAL A 71 -0.20 7.80 4.55
CA VAL A 71 0.24 7.41 5.90
C VAL A 71 -0.33 6.05 6.29
N GLU A 72 -1.60 5.77 5.99
CA GLU A 72 -2.20 4.46 6.24
C GLU A 72 -1.49 3.34 5.48
N VAL A 73 -1.22 3.54 4.19
CA VAL A 73 -0.48 2.57 3.36
C VAL A 73 0.97 2.41 3.84
N SER A 74 1.61 3.49 4.32
CA SER A 74 2.94 3.43 4.95
C SER A 74 2.94 2.60 6.23
N ASN A 75 1.91 2.76 7.07
CA ASN A 75 1.73 1.99 8.29
C ASN A 75 1.51 0.50 7.97
N GLU A 76 0.70 0.21 6.95
CA GLU A 76 0.43 -1.15 6.49
C GLU A 76 1.69 -1.85 5.99
N MET A 77 2.47 -1.17 5.15
CA MET A 77 3.75 -1.67 4.66
C MET A 77 4.69 -2.00 5.81
N GLN A 78 4.82 -1.11 6.80
CA GLN A 78 5.66 -1.38 7.96
C GLN A 78 5.17 -2.58 8.76
N ARG A 79 3.86 -2.78 8.90
CA ARG A 79 3.30 -3.89 9.67
C ARG A 79 3.44 -5.24 8.98
N THR A 80 3.34 -5.27 7.65
CA THR A 80 3.22 -6.51 6.87
C THR A 80 4.46 -6.89 6.08
N GLY A 81 5.30 -5.91 5.74
CA GLY A 81 6.38 -6.09 4.77
C GLY A 81 5.93 -5.93 3.32
N ASP A 82 4.63 -5.80 3.03
CA ASP A 82 4.10 -5.58 1.68
C ASP A 82 4.31 -4.12 1.25
N VAL A 83 5.12 -3.93 0.20
CA VAL A 83 5.52 -2.60 -0.28
C VAL A 83 4.73 -2.13 -1.49
N ASP A 84 3.89 -2.97 -2.11
CA ASP A 84 3.38 -2.71 -3.46
C ASP A 84 2.44 -1.52 -3.49
N ALA A 85 1.46 -1.49 -2.58
CA ALA A 85 0.53 -0.37 -2.45
C ALA A 85 1.26 0.94 -2.13
N TYR A 86 2.28 0.87 -1.27
CA TYR A 86 3.08 2.03 -0.87
C TYR A 86 3.91 2.58 -2.03
N LEU A 87 4.56 1.72 -2.80
CA LEU A 87 5.38 2.11 -3.94
C LEU A 87 4.53 2.69 -5.07
N LYS A 88 3.32 2.17 -5.30
CA LYS A 88 2.38 2.66 -6.31
C LYS A 88 2.04 4.15 -6.14
N ILE A 89 1.92 4.61 -4.90
CA ILE A 89 1.54 5.99 -4.56
C ILE A 89 2.73 6.88 -4.17
N SER A 90 3.94 6.31 -4.13
CA SER A 90 5.18 7.01 -3.76
C SER A 90 6.08 7.32 -4.96
N GLY A 91 5.46 7.72 -6.09
CA GLY A 91 6.06 7.94 -7.43
C GLY A 91 7.60 7.97 -7.49
N GLU A 92 8.22 9.15 -7.62
CA GLU A 92 9.68 9.28 -7.66
C GLU A 92 10.33 9.60 -6.31
N CYS A 93 9.60 9.42 -5.20
CA CYS A 93 10.10 9.72 -3.86
C CYS A 93 11.24 8.76 -3.45
N ARG A 94 12.48 9.21 -3.61
CA ARG A 94 13.69 8.44 -3.24
C ARG A 94 13.70 7.98 -1.77
N PRO A 95 13.39 8.84 -0.76
CA PRO A 95 13.30 8.39 0.63
C PRO A 95 12.24 7.30 0.83
N CYS A 96 11.10 7.43 0.17
CA CYS A 96 10.02 6.45 0.24
C CYS A 96 10.48 5.10 -0.31
N LYS A 97 11.05 5.08 -1.53
CA LYS A 97 11.63 3.86 -2.14
C LYS A 97 12.71 3.23 -1.25
N GLN A 98 13.48 4.02 -0.51
CA GLN A 98 14.49 3.52 0.42
C GLN A 98 13.87 2.86 1.66
N VAL A 99 12.84 3.45 2.25
CA VAL A 99 12.11 2.86 3.38
C VAL A 99 11.47 1.54 2.95
N ALA A 100 10.78 1.51 1.81
CA ALA A 100 10.19 0.28 1.26
C ALA A 100 11.22 -0.84 1.13
N ARG A 101 12.39 -0.56 0.55
CA ARG A 101 13.48 -1.55 0.46
C ARG A 101 13.94 -2.06 1.83
N GLN A 102 14.12 -1.18 2.81
CA GLN A 102 14.55 -1.59 4.15
C GLN A 102 13.52 -2.49 4.82
N VAL A 103 12.24 -2.14 4.70
CA VAL A 103 11.14 -2.95 5.25
C VAL A 103 11.08 -4.30 4.55
N ALA A 104 11.01 -4.35 3.23
CA ALA A 104 10.99 -5.60 2.47
C ALA A 104 12.18 -6.50 2.82
N SER A 105 13.41 -5.96 2.80
CA SER A 105 14.61 -6.73 3.14
C SER A 105 14.59 -7.26 4.58
N ALA A 106 14.02 -6.52 5.54
CA ALA A 106 13.89 -7.01 6.90
C ALA A 106 12.95 -8.22 6.96
N PHE A 107 11.78 -8.15 6.31
CA PHE A 107 10.82 -9.26 6.30
C PHE A 107 11.34 -10.47 5.51
N GLU A 108 11.96 -10.27 4.35
CA GLU A 108 12.62 -11.32 3.55
C GLU A 108 13.70 -12.07 4.34
N ALA A 109 14.45 -11.35 5.20
CA ALA A 109 15.48 -11.93 6.05
C ALA A 109 14.93 -12.58 7.35
N GLY A 110 13.62 -12.71 7.49
CA GLY A 110 12.95 -13.24 8.69
C GLY A 110 13.02 -12.31 9.91
N GLY A 111 13.25 -11.02 9.66
CA GLY A 111 13.13 -9.92 10.60
C GLY A 111 11.69 -9.41 10.71
N TYR A 112 11.52 -8.22 11.28
CA TYR A 112 10.21 -7.56 11.44
C TYR A 112 10.35 -6.07 11.71
N VAL A 113 9.23 -5.36 11.56
CA VAL A 113 9.00 -4.02 12.10
C VAL A 113 7.75 -4.08 13.00
N LYS A 114 7.88 -3.72 14.27
CA LYS A 114 6.76 -3.61 15.21
C LYS A 114 6.56 -2.16 15.59
N THR A 115 5.43 -1.61 15.19
CA THR A 115 5.06 -0.22 15.47
C THR A 115 3.54 -0.08 15.40
N LYS A 116 3.00 0.97 16.04
CA LYS A 116 1.63 1.42 15.78
C LYS A 116 1.56 2.38 14.59
N GLY A 117 2.70 2.69 13.96
CA GLY A 117 2.78 3.57 12.80
C GLY A 117 2.71 5.05 13.17
N TRP A 118 2.38 5.87 12.18
CA TRP A 118 2.19 7.31 12.31
C TRP A 118 0.70 7.66 12.41
N THR A 119 0.38 8.61 13.28
CA THR A 119 -0.93 9.26 13.33
C THR A 119 -0.80 10.71 12.87
N VAL A 120 -1.55 11.10 11.83
CA VAL A 120 -1.55 12.49 11.35
C VAL A 120 -2.19 13.40 12.40
N ARG A 121 -1.45 14.43 12.83
CA ARG A 121 -1.91 15.44 13.81
C ARG A 121 -2.42 16.70 13.12
N SER A 122 -1.73 17.15 12.09
CA SER A 122 -2.15 18.29 11.26
C SER A 122 -1.54 18.21 9.87
N ILE A 123 -2.21 18.83 8.91
CA ILE A 123 -1.74 19.03 7.55
C ILE A 123 -1.88 20.54 7.27
N THR A 124 -0.77 21.19 6.92
CA THR A 124 -0.74 22.62 6.60
C THR A 124 -0.34 22.80 5.15
N ASP A 125 -1.21 23.42 4.35
CA ASP A 125 -0.88 23.77 2.98
C ASP A 125 0.21 24.86 2.94
N ARG A 126 1.25 24.60 2.15
CA ARG A 126 2.41 25.47 1.89
C ARG A 126 2.58 25.76 0.41
N SER A 127 1.59 25.45 -0.42
CA SER A 127 1.66 25.53 -1.87
C SER A 127 1.75 26.97 -2.36
N GLY A 128 1.10 27.91 -1.66
CA GLY A 128 1.11 29.34 -2.03
C GLY A 128 0.63 29.61 -3.45
N GLY A 129 -0.30 28.79 -3.97
CA GLY A 129 -0.77 28.82 -5.36
C GLY A 129 0.15 28.15 -6.40
N GLY A 130 1.26 27.54 -5.95
CA GLY A 130 2.23 26.84 -6.79
C GLY A 130 2.08 25.32 -6.76
N LYS A 131 3.22 24.61 -6.72
CA LYS A 131 3.23 23.13 -6.61
C LYS A 131 2.60 22.70 -5.28
N PRO A 132 1.88 21.56 -5.23
CA PRO A 132 1.29 21.07 -3.99
C PRO A 132 2.36 20.68 -2.97
N ILE A 133 2.47 21.45 -1.89
CA ILE A 133 3.43 21.25 -0.80
C ILE A 133 2.69 21.32 0.52
N TYR A 134 2.89 20.32 1.37
CA TYR A 134 2.21 20.24 2.67
C TYR A 134 3.22 19.98 3.77
N ASP A 135 3.12 20.72 4.88
CA ASP A 135 3.79 20.36 6.12
C ASP A 135 2.82 19.48 6.94
N VAL A 136 3.23 18.25 7.20
CA VAL A 136 2.43 17.21 7.86
C VAL A 136 3.07 16.88 9.18
N ARG A 137 2.37 17.19 10.27
CA ARG A 137 2.79 16.84 11.62
C ARG A 137 2.22 15.47 11.97
N VAL A 138 3.06 14.56 12.43
CA VAL A 138 2.69 13.19 12.80
C VAL A 138 3.15 12.88 14.22
N ASP A 139 2.34 12.11 14.92
CA ASP A 139 2.78 11.36 16.10
C ASP A 139 3.29 10.00 15.62
N SER A 140 4.60 9.79 15.73
CA SER A 140 5.26 8.54 15.36
C SER A 140 5.34 7.63 16.58
N ALA A 141 4.69 6.48 16.53
CA ALA A 141 4.81 5.51 17.60
C ALA A 141 6.25 4.96 17.72
N PRO A 142 6.69 4.54 18.92
CA PRO A 142 7.94 3.81 19.05
C PRO A 142 7.95 2.57 18.16
N THR A 143 9.10 2.32 17.50
CA THR A 143 9.27 1.21 16.57
C THR A 143 10.37 0.28 17.07
N GLU A 144 10.07 -1.02 17.16
CA GLU A 144 11.08 -2.06 17.31
C GLU A 144 11.36 -2.66 15.92
N LEU A 145 12.62 -2.57 15.47
CA LEU A 145 13.07 -3.09 14.18
C LEU A 145 14.04 -4.24 14.42
N LYS A 146 13.80 -5.37 13.77
CA LYS A 146 14.74 -6.48 13.71
C LYS A 146 15.05 -6.75 12.24
N ALA A 147 16.28 -6.48 11.82
CA ALA A 147 16.65 -6.54 10.40
C ALA A 147 16.72 -7.96 9.80
N SER A 148 16.80 -9.00 10.64
CA SER A 148 16.84 -10.40 10.19
C SER A 148 16.50 -11.36 11.33
N LYS A 149 16.35 -12.65 11.01
CA LYS A 149 16.07 -13.70 12.01
C LYS A 149 17.10 -13.76 13.15
N SER A 150 18.39 -13.57 12.85
CA SER A 150 19.49 -13.60 13.81
C SER A 150 19.91 -12.22 14.34
N GLY A 151 19.42 -11.14 13.73
CA GLY A 151 19.74 -9.78 14.15
C GLY A 151 19.21 -9.44 15.56
N LYS A 152 19.88 -8.53 16.26
CA LYS A 152 19.35 -7.98 17.51
C LYS A 152 18.29 -6.93 17.19
N PRO A 153 17.14 -6.90 17.90
CA PRO A 153 16.18 -5.81 17.76
C PRO A 153 16.81 -4.47 18.16
N SER A 154 16.51 -3.42 17.40
CA SER A 154 16.79 -2.03 17.72
C SER A 154 15.49 -1.29 17.99
N ARG A 155 15.56 -0.20 18.77
CA ARG A 155 14.39 0.62 19.11
C ARG A 155 14.56 2.04 18.60
N LEU A 156 13.56 2.52 17.89
CA LEU A 156 13.38 3.91 17.52
C LEU A 156 12.32 4.51 18.47
N PRO A 157 12.61 5.63 19.15
CA PRO A 157 11.72 6.15 20.19
C PRO A 157 10.40 6.71 19.65
N GLY A 158 10.33 7.06 18.36
CA GLY A 158 9.20 7.78 17.80
C GLY A 158 9.16 9.23 18.31
N GLY A 159 7.96 9.80 18.40
CA GLY A 159 7.71 11.15 18.87
C GLY A 159 7.01 12.02 17.83
N ASP A 160 6.99 13.30 18.12
CA ASP A 160 6.35 14.33 17.32
C ASP A 160 7.28 14.84 16.22
N LEU A 161 6.88 14.61 14.96
CA LEU A 161 7.70 14.88 13.79
C LEU A 161 6.91 15.71 12.77
N THR A 162 7.59 16.64 12.10
CA THR A 162 7.02 17.36 10.96
C THR A 162 7.73 16.94 9.68
N TYR A 163 6.96 16.56 8.67
CA TYR A 163 7.46 16.20 7.35
C TYR A 163 6.86 17.12 6.28
N ARG A 164 7.69 17.59 5.37
CA ARG A 164 7.26 18.26 4.15
C ARG A 164 7.02 17.23 3.05
N PHE A 165 5.77 17.17 2.61
CA PHE A 165 5.29 16.39 1.49
C PHE A 165 5.29 17.28 0.24
N ARG A 166 5.86 16.82 -0.86
CA ARG A 166 5.67 17.41 -2.19
C ARG A 166 4.97 16.42 -3.07
N LEU A 167 3.82 16.79 -3.60
CA LEU A 167 3.04 15.92 -4.47
C LEU A 167 3.33 16.23 -5.95
N ASN A 168 2.86 15.37 -6.85
CA ASN A 168 2.69 15.74 -8.25
C ASN A 168 1.64 16.86 -8.39
N ARG A 169 1.50 17.43 -9.58
CA ARG A 169 0.72 18.67 -9.78
C ARG A 169 -0.80 18.47 -9.64
N GLU A 170 -1.28 17.28 -9.95
CA GLU A 170 -2.71 16.97 -10.05
C GLU A 170 -2.97 15.49 -9.78
N ALA A 171 -4.24 15.15 -9.59
CA ALA A 171 -4.69 13.77 -9.42
C ALA A 171 -4.42 12.91 -10.67
N PRO A 172 -4.17 11.60 -10.53
CA PRO A 172 -4.04 10.86 -9.28
C PRO A 172 -2.78 11.27 -8.51
N TRP A 173 -2.95 11.57 -7.23
CA TRP A 173 -1.87 12.10 -6.41
C TRP A 173 -0.78 11.05 -6.18
N GLN A 174 0.46 11.51 -6.16
CA GLN A 174 1.63 10.73 -5.81
C GLN A 174 2.59 11.58 -4.98
N LEU A 175 3.23 10.94 -4.00
CA LEU A 175 4.27 11.58 -3.21
C LEU A 175 5.58 11.59 -4.00
N MET A 176 6.07 12.78 -4.34
CA MET A 176 7.31 13.00 -5.10
C MET A 176 8.51 13.20 -4.19
N GLN A 177 8.30 13.82 -3.03
CA GLN A 177 9.36 14.04 -2.06
C GLN A 177 8.81 14.06 -0.64
N LEU A 178 9.56 13.46 0.28
CA LEU A 178 9.32 13.49 1.71
C LEU A 178 10.59 13.98 2.41
N THR A 179 10.49 14.99 3.26
CA THR A 179 11.64 15.54 3.97
C THR A 179 11.23 15.94 5.38
N GLN A 180 11.93 15.45 6.40
CA GLN A 180 11.69 15.91 7.77
C GLN A 180 12.14 17.38 7.89
N VAL A 181 11.31 18.21 8.50
CA VAL A 181 11.59 19.62 8.76
C VAL A 181 11.53 19.89 10.27
N PRO A 182 12.21 20.93 10.78
CA PRO A 182 12.03 21.36 12.16
C PRO A 182 10.55 21.67 12.44
N SER A 183 10.07 21.21 13.59
CA SER A 183 8.74 21.53 14.11
C SER A 183 8.67 22.95 14.65
#